data_AF-A0A433VKP5-F1
#
_entry.id   AF-A0A433VKP5-F1
#
_cell.length_a   1.000
_cell.length_b   1.000
_cell.length_c   1.000
_cell.angle_alpha   90.00
_cell.angle_beta   90.00
_cell.angle_gamma   90.00
#
_symmetry.space_group_name_H-M   'P 1'
#
loop_
_entity.id
_entity.type
_entity.pdbx_description
1 polymer ?
#
loop_
_entity_poly.entity_id
_entity_poly.type
_entity_poly.pdbx_seq_one_letter_code
_entity_poly.pdbx_strand_id
1 'polypeptide(L)'
;MMYSDIETKDRVKIFQKITDYFIGLKVTLFSYSPSFRELYLLIEKNSRYFLIKFAHVTYVKTHREWIFKGLTIEFDSKEEIGSCRTLYKFYVRDNFEVICPLFSVIEIVNGKDVVNS
;
A
#
# COMPACT_ATOMS: atom_id res chain seq x y z
N MET A 1 -20.34 0.64 -8.75
CA MET A 1 -20.39 -0.79 -8.35
C MET A 1 -20.05 -0.87 -6.87
N MET A 2 -20.99 -1.32 -6.02
CA MET A 2 -20.68 -1.70 -4.64
C MET A 2 -19.95 -3.04 -4.69
N TYR A 3 -18.71 -3.09 -4.21
CA TYR A 3 -18.06 -4.37 -3.91
C TYR A 3 -18.72 -4.96 -2.67
N SER A 4 -18.92 -6.27 -2.65
CA SER A 4 -19.45 -6.93 -1.46
C SER A 4 -18.44 -6.87 -0.31
N ASP A 5 -18.91 -6.85 0.94
CA ASP A 5 -18.05 -6.86 2.14
C ASP A 5 -17.09 -8.06 2.17
N ILE A 6 -17.45 -9.16 1.48
CA ILE A 6 -16.65 -10.38 1.34
C ILE A 6 -15.44 -10.14 0.43
N GLU A 7 -15.65 -9.56 -0.76
CA GLU A 7 -14.57 -9.23 -1.72
C GLU A 7 -13.54 -8.27 -1.12
N THR A 8 -14.02 -7.35 -0.28
CA THR A 8 -13.24 -6.35 0.43
C THR A 8 -12.26 -7.00 1.43
N LYS A 9 -12.74 -7.96 2.23
CA LYS A 9 -11.92 -8.68 3.21
C LYS A 9 -10.90 -9.61 2.57
N ASP A 10 -11.24 -10.24 1.44
CA ASP A 10 -10.32 -11.14 0.74
C ASP A 10 -9.18 -10.39 0.07
N ARG A 11 -9.46 -9.21 -0.51
CA ARG A 11 -8.42 -8.34 -1.06
C ARG A 11 -7.39 -7.91 -0.01
N VAL A 12 -7.85 -7.54 1.20
CA VAL A 12 -6.96 -7.17 2.31
C VAL A 12 -6.09 -8.34 2.72
N LYS A 13 -6.67 -9.55 2.87
CA LYS A 13 -5.90 -10.76 3.22
C LYS A 13 -4.85 -11.11 2.17
N ILE A 14 -5.20 -11.05 0.89
CA ILE A 14 -4.27 -11.33 -0.21
C ILE A 14 -3.13 -10.30 -0.20
N PHE A 15 -3.46 -9.01 -0.07
CA PHE A 15 -2.46 -7.96 0.00
C PHE A 15 -1.52 -8.16 1.18
N GLN A 16 -2.05 -8.42 2.38
CA GLN A 16 -1.24 -8.70 3.56
C GLN A 16 -0.29 -9.87 3.31
N LYS A 17 -0.80 -10.99 2.80
CA LYS A 17 0.00 -12.19 2.49
C LYS A 17 1.13 -11.91 1.49
N ILE A 18 0.87 -11.08 0.47
CA ILE A 18 1.90 -10.66 -0.49
C ILE A 18 2.93 -9.79 0.23
N THR A 19 2.50 -8.81 1.03
CA THR A 19 3.43 -7.90 1.71
C THR A 19 4.26 -8.59 2.79
N ASP A 20 3.74 -9.62 3.44
CA ASP A 20 4.47 -10.42 4.44
C ASP A 20 5.69 -11.13 3.82
N TYR A 21 5.67 -11.38 2.51
CA TYR A 21 6.82 -11.89 1.78
C TYR A 21 8.04 -10.95 1.85
N PHE A 22 7.85 -9.67 2.16
CA PHE A 22 8.91 -8.67 2.23
C PHE A 22 9.42 -8.38 3.65
N ILE A 23 8.94 -9.10 4.67
CA ILE A 23 9.38 -8.92 6.05
C ILE A 23 10.90 -9.12 6.15
N GLY A 24 11.57 -8.21 6.87
CA GLY A 24 13.01 -8.19 7.07
C GLY A 24 13.80 -7.50 5.96
N LEU A 25 13.15 -7.08 4.87
CA LEU A 25 13.80 -6.37 3.77
C LEU A 25 13.82 -4.86 4.01
N LYS A 26 14.78 -4.19 3.38
CA LYS A 26 14.80 -2.72 3.33
C LYS A 26 13.67 -2.25 2.42
N VAL A 27 12.92 -1.28 2.91
CA VAL A 27 11.95 -0.53 2.11
C VAL A 27 12.39 0.93 2.03
N THR A 28 12.25 1.52 0.85
CA THR A 28 12.60 2.91 0.57
C THR A 28 11.36 3.64 0.06
N LEU A 29 11.13 4.86 0.55
CA LEU A 29 10.17 5.78 -0.06
C LEU A 29 10.65 6.10 -1.48
N PHE A 30 9.94 5.58 -2.48
CA PHE A 30 10.29 5.78 -3.88
C PHE A 30 9.75 7.11 -4.42
N SER A 31 8.46 7.35 -4.19
CA SER A 31 7.80 8.57 -4.62
C SER A 31 6.55 8.83 -3.78
N TYR A 32 6.29 10.10 -3.52
CA TYR A 32 5.00 10.59 -3.05
C TYR A 32 4.60 11.78 -3.91
N SER A 33 3.44 11.68 -4.55
CA SER A 33 2.86 12.79 -5.31
C SER A 33 1.61 13.30 -4.60
N PRO A 34 1.70 14.44 -3.89
CA PRO A 34 0.55 15.04 -3.22
C PRO A 34 -0.59 15.37 -4.20
N SER A 35 -0.25 15.84 -5.41
CA SER A 35 -1.22 16.24 -6.43
C SER A 35 -2.04 15.06 -6.96
N PHE A 36 -1.39 13.91 -7.19
CA PHE A 36 -2.08 12.68 -7.61
C PHE A 36 -2.58 11.85 -6.43
N ARG A 37 -2.20 12.23 -5.21
CA ARG A 37 -2.47 11.50 -3.96
C ARG A 37 -2.02 10.04 -4.06
N GLU A 38 -0.84 9.83 -4.62
CA GLU A 38 -0.23 8.51 -4.79
C GLU A 38 1.09 8.39 -4.03
N LEU A 39 1.30 7.24 -3.42
CA LEU A 39 2.48 6.89 -2.64
C LEU A 39 3.02 5.55 -3.10
N TYR A 40 4.33 5.49 -3.28
CA TYR A 40 5.05 4.32 -3.76
C TYR A 40 6.21 3.99 -2.82
N LEU A 41 6.21 2.76 -2.31
CA LEU A 41 7.33 2.20 -1.56
C LEU A 41 8.06 1.16 -2.42
N LEU A 42 9.38 1.27 -2.51
CA LEU A 42 10.22 0.34 -3.25
C LEU A 42 10.82 -0.70 -2.31
N ILE A 43 10.75 -1.96 -2.72
CA ILE A 43 11.41 -3.09 -2.06
C ILE A 43 12.15 -3.90 -3.12
N GLU A 44 13.40 -4.27 -2.85
CA GLU A 44 14.17 -5.19 -3.68
C GLU A 44 14.19 -6.59 -3.02
N LYS A 45 13.95 -7.63 -3.81
CA LYS A 45 14.09 -9.02 -3.38
C LYS A 45 14.54 -9.90 -4.54
N ASN A 46 15.57 -10.72 -4.31
CA ASN A 46 16.10 -11.67 -5.31
C ASN A 46 16.40 -11.00 -6.67
N SER A 47 17.05 -9.82 -6.63
CA SER A 47 17.36 -9.00 -7.82
C SER A 47 16.14 -8.52 -8.62
N ARG A 48 14.95 -8.51 -7.99
CA ARG A 48 13.72 -7.96 -8.55
C ARG A 48 13.21 -6.82 -7.70
N TYR A 49 12.57 -5.84 -8.33
CA TYR A 49 12.04 -4.66 -7.67
C TYR A 49 10.52 -4.71 -7.60
N PHE A 50 9.97 -4.33 -6.45
CA PHE A 50 8.53 -4.30 -6.20
C PHE A 50 8.12 -2.93 -5.69
N LEU A 51 6.98 -2.43 -6.15
CA LEU A 51 6.34 -1.23 -5.65
C LEU A 51 5.10 -1.60 -4.84
N ILE A 52 5.04 -1.16 -3.58
CA ILE A 52 3.78 -1.10 -2.84
C ILE A 52 3.16 0.26 -3.15
N LYS A 53 2.02 0.25 -3.84
CA LYS A 53 1.28 1.43 -4.27
C LYS A 53 0.10 1.68 -3.34
N PHE A 54 -0.04 2.93 -2.88
CA PHE A 54 -1.22 3.45 -2.21
C PHE A 54 -1.77 4.63 -3.00
N ALA A 55 -3.06 4.62 -3.31
CA ALA A 55 -3.71 5.62 -4.18
C ALA A 55 -4.92 6.27 -3.50
N HIS A 56 -5.17 7.53 -3.85
CA HIS A 56 -6.08 8.42 -3.13
C HIS A 56 -5.71 8.58 -1.65
N VAL A 57 -4.41 8.74 -1.39
CA VAL A 57 -3.86 8.96 -0.06
C VAL A 57 -4.46 10.21 0.59
N THR A 58 -5.05 10.03 1.77
CA THR A 58 -5.60 11.12 2.59
C THR A 58 -4.62 11.56 3.67
N TYR A 59 -3.79 10.64 4.15
CA TYR A 59 -2.75 10.88 5.14
C TYR A 59 -1.54 10.00 4.85
N VAL A 60 -0.33 10.54 5.06
CA VAL A 60 0.91 9.78 5.03
C VAL A 60 1.90 10.31 6.08
N LYS A 61 2.54 9.37 6.77
CA LYS A 61 3.73 9.58 7.61
C LYS A 61 4.70 8.47 7.28
N THR A 62 5.91 8.82 6.89
CA THR A 62 6.89 7.82 6.46
C THR A 62 8.31 8.29 6.77
N HIS A 63 9.16 7.35 7.18
CA HIS A 63 10.60 7.53 7.07
C HIS A 63 11.05 7.43 5.61
N ARG A 64 12.28 7.86 5.32
CA ARG A 64 12.85 7.72 3.96
C ARG A 64 13.18 6.27 3.64
N GLU A 65 13.78 5.57 4.59
CA GLU A 65 14.11 4.14 4.49
C GLU A 65 13.95 3.47 5.86
N TRP A 66 13.51 2.20 5.88
CA TRP A 66 13.40 1.40 7.10
C TRP A 66 13.41 -0.09 6.78
N ILE A 67 13.48 -0.94 7.83
CA ILE A 67 13.29 -2.39 7.69
C ILE A 67 11.80 -2.69 7.79
N PHE A 68 11.28 -3.39 6.80
CA PHE A 68 9.87 -3.73 6.72
C PHE A 68 9.53 -4.83 7.74
N LYS A 69 8.65 -4.52 8.70
CA LYS A 69 8.24 -5.45 9.78
C LYS A 69 6.86 -6.08 9.56
N GLY A 70 6.34 -5.98 8.34
CA GLY A 70 4.95 -6.32 8.02
C GLY A 70 4.01 -5.14 8.23
N LEU A 71 2.88 -5.13 7.52
CA LEU A 71 1.86 -4.09 7.67
C LEU A 71 0.82 -4.53 8.69
N THR A 72 0.37 -3.58 9.51
CA THR A 72 -0.90 -3.73 10.21
C THR A 72 -1.96 -2.95 9.45
N ILE A 73 -3.15 -3.54 9.29
CA ILE A 73 -4.26 -2.97 8.53
C ILE A 73 -5.45 -2.80 9.46
N GLU A 74 -5.89 -1.57 9.62
CA GLU A 74 -7.08 -1.20 10.37
C GLU A 74 -8.14 -0.62 9.41
N PHE A 75 -9.41 -0.89 9.72
CA PHE A 75 -10.53 -0.26 9.04
C PHE A 75 -10.82 1.05 9.75
N ASP A 76 -10.79 2.16 9.01
CA ASP A 76 -11.28 3.42 9.56
C ASP A 76 -12.80 3.49 9.36
N SER A 77 -13.54 3.09 10.40
CA SER A 77 -15.00 3.12 10.40
C SER A 77 -15.59 4.51 10.64
N LYS A 78 -14.75 5.54 10.84
CA LYS A 78 -15.23 6.88 11.25
C LYS A 78 -15.62 7.80 10.10
N GLU A 79 -15.29 7.45 8.86
CA GLU A 79 -15.70 8.22 7.68
C GLU A 79 -16.76 7.49 6.84
N GLU A 80 -17.98 7.34 7.38
CA GLU A 80 -19.20 7.21 6.57
C GLU A 80 -19.60 8.58 5.95
N ILE A 81 -18.62 9.33 5.43
CA ILE A 81 -18.89 10.63 4.80
C ILE A 81 -19.24 10.38 3.34
N GLY A 82 -20.53 10.11 3.08
CA GLY A 82 -21.24 10.48 1.85
C GLY A 82 -20.77 9.92 0.51
N SER A 83 -19.67 9.17 0.42
CA SER A 83 -19.14 8.64 -0.84
C SER A 83 -18.42 7.30 -0.66
N CYS A 84 -19.18 6.20 -0.65
CA CYS A 84 -18.90 4.89 -1.27
C CYS A 84 -17.46 4.27 -1.27
N ARG A 85 -16.51 4.66 -0.41
CA ARG A 85 -15.16 4.07 -0.41
C ARG A 85 -14.65 3.84 1.01
N THR A 86 -14.52 2.57 1.39
CA THR A 86 -13.83 2.13 2.61
C THR A 86 -12.41 2.68 2.65
N LEU A 87 -12.05 3.35 3.74
CA LEU A 87 -10.69 3.79 4.01
C LEU A 87 -9.96 2.75 4.85
N TYR A 88 -8.70 2.50 4.48
CA TYR A 88 -7.82 1.60 5.19
C TYR A 88 -6.66 2.39 5.75
N LYS A 89 -6.35 2.11 7.01
CA LYS A 89 -5.14 2.59 7.65
C LYS A 89 -4.12 1.45 7.64
N PHE A 90 -3.01 1.68 6.94
CA PHE A 90 -1.86 0.79 6.91
C PHE A 90 -0.74 1.39 7.74
N TYR A 91 -0.11 0.61 8.61
CA TYR A 91 1.01 1.13 9.40
C TYR A 91 2.06 0.09 9.76
N VAL A 92 3.27 0.58 9.92
CA VAL A 92 4.41 -0.09 10.57
C VAL A 92 4.83 0.82 11.70
N ARG A 93 4.72 0.32 12.94
CA ARG A 93 4.97 1.11 14.16
C ARG A 93 6.25 1.95 14.02
N ASP A 94 6.12 3.24 14.32
CA ASP A 94 7.16 4.27 14.31
C ASP A 94 7.81 4.62 12.96
N ASN A 95 7.50 3.90 11.87
CA ASN A 95 8.19 4.10 10.58
C ASN A 95 7.28 4.53 9.44
N PHE A 96 6.03 4.07 9.45
CA PHE A 96 5.13 4.20 8.33
C PHE A 96 3.67 4.21 8.77
N GLU A 97 2.87 5.11 8.22
CA GLU A 97 1.43 5.16 8.36
C GLU A 97 0.84 5.81 7.12
N VAL A 98 -0.16 5.19 6.49
CA VAL A 98 -0.89 5.74 5.35
C VAL A 98 -2.36 5.42 5.47
N ILE A 99 -3.20 6.38 5.10
CA ILE A 99 -4.65 6.19 5.00
C ILE A 99 -5.04 6.35 3.53
N CYS A 100 -5.66 5.32 2.95
CA CYS A 100 -6.09 5.33 1.56
C CYS A 100 -7.17 4.27 1.29
N PRO A 101 -8.01 4.45 0.25
CA PRO A 101 -8.99 3.45 -0.17
C PRO A 101 -8.43 2.39 -1.13
N LEU A 102 -7.34 2.68 -1.86
CA LEU A 102 -6.82 1.82 -2.93
C LEU A 102 -5.36 1.48 -2.70
N PHE A 103 -5.04 0.19 -2.85
CA PHE A 103 -3.70 -0.35 -2.63
C PHE A 103 -3.41 -1.54 -3.56
N SER A 104 -2.14 -1.72 -3.92
CA SER A 104 -1.65 -2.85 -4.71
C SER A 104 -0.14 -3.08 -4.53
N VAL A 105 0.34 -4.24 -4.98
CA VAL A 105 1.77 -4.54 -5.13
C VAL A 105 2.05 -4.76 -6.62
N ILE A 106 3.09 -4.13 -7.14
CA ILE A 106 3.48 -4.16 -8.55
C ILE A 106 4.91 -4.70 -8.63
N GLU A 107 5.15 -5.74 -9.42
CA GLU A 107 6.50 -6.20 -9.74
C GLU A 107 7.04 -5.44 -10.96
N ILE A 108 8.23 -4.86 -10.83
CA ILE A 108 8.93 -4.20 -11.94
C ILE A 108 9.74 -5.27 -12.69
N VAL A 109 9.24 -5.71 -13.84
CA VAL A 109 9.92 -6.67 -14.69
C VAL A 109 10.69 -5.92 -15.78
N ASN A 110 12.01 -6.16 -15.88
CA ASN A 110 12.88 -5.67 -16.96
C ASN A 110 12.90 -4.13 -17.19
N GLY A 111 12.73 -3.31 -16.15
CA GLY A 111 12.82 -1.85 -16.26
C GLY A 111 11.84 -1.23 -17.28
N LYS A 112 10.82 -1.98 -17.70
CA LYS A 112 9.71 -1.51 -18.52
C LYS A 112 8.46 -1.63 -17.69
N ASP A 113 7.87 -0.49 -17.39
CA ASP A 113 6.55 -0.38 -16.80
C ASP A 113 5.59 -1.35 -17.51
N VAL A 114 5.12 -2.37 -16.81
CA VAL A 114 3.91 -3.06 -17.22
C VAL A 114 2.75 -2.21 -16.71
N VAL A 115 2.52 -1.08 -17.38
CA VAL A 115 1.18 -0.50 -17.49
C VAL A 115 0.40 -1.49 -18.35
N ASN A 116 -0.19 -2.49 -17.72
CA ASN A 116 -1.34 -3.14 -18.31
C ASN A 116 -2.56 -2.57 -17.61
N SER A 117 -3.11 -1.56 -18.30
CA SER A 117 -4.54 -1.29 -18.50
C SER A 117 -5.52 -2.18 -17.74
#